data_AF-A0AA40ADX8-F1
#
_entry.id   AF-A0AA40ADX8-F1
#
_cell.length_a   1.000
_cell.length_b   1.000
_cell.length_c   1.000
_cell.angle_alpha   90.00
_cell.angle_beta   90.00
_cell.angle_gamma   90.00
#
_symmetry.space_group_name_H-M   'P 1'
#
loop_
_entity.id
_entity.type
_entity.pdbx_description
1 polymer ?
#
loop_
_entity_poly.entity_id
_entity_poly.type
_entity_poly.pdbx_seq_one_letter_code
_entity_poly.pdbx_strand_id
1 'polypeptide(L)'
;LERRKPAVMSDEDAILPSWSWVSWRGNVHSESWQSGHDYIKRQATQDSEEQHTVDNAWHTLSTLQWFHSASLDTARFPITVEAAEWRKRFADSPTHPLPSGWQRSTGPEGPDTHFTHSTLPGHEFNYPIPIGLSDGRAVRSRFLHAKTRQARLRMLPTAYRAFASGCAVAGLAGPDGRLAGCLRLNDYEQNVRGNLPAEPCLLVELSAGVVELGHPAAADGDLLNHPLADVFDEWSIPSWEQKTGTYRFYNAMWVDLKEGGLAGDGVACRLAVGRVDKAVWE
;
A
#
# COMPACT_ATOMS: atom_id res chain seq x y z
N LEU A 1 0.79 -4.77 15.94
CA LEU A 1 0.04 -3.49 16.02
C LEU A 1 -1.11 -3.67 16.99
N GLU A 2 -1.31 -2.76 17.93
CA GLU A 2 -2.45 -2.77 18.86
C GLU A 2 -3.45 -1.69 18.47
N ARG A 3 -4.74 -2.04 18.36
CA ARG A 3 -5.78 -1.03 18.10
C ARG A 3 -5.94 -0.16 19.35
N ARG A 4 -5.87 1.16 19.19
CA ARG A 4 -6.26 2.13 20.22
C ARG A 4 -7.73 1.86 20.55
N LYS A 5 -8.03 1.63 21.84
CA LYS A 5 -9.38 1.28 22.31
C LYS A 5 -10.26 2.54 22.28
N PRO A 6 -11.20 2.67 21.33
CA PRO A 6 -12.04 3.87 21.22
C PRO A 6 -13.13 3.93 22.30
N ALA A 7 -13.30 2.84 23.06
CA ALA A 7 -14.34 2.69 24.10
C ALA A 7 -14.21 3.65 25.30
N VAL A 8 -13.22 4.54 25.29
CA VAL A 8 -13.00 5.57 26.32
C VAL A 8 -13.18 6.99 25.75
N MET A 9 -13.54 7.10 24.46
CA MET A 9 -13.68 8.36 23.74
C MET A 9 -15.15 8.65 23.47
N SER A 10 -15.56 9.92 23.54
CA SER A 10 -16.93 10.32 23.22
C SER A 10 -17.25 10.04 21.74
N ASP A 11 -18.53 9.96 21.38
CA ASP A 11 -18.96 9.85 19.97
C ASP A 11 -18.44 10.99 19.09
N GLU A 12 -18.15 12.16 19.68
CA GLU A 12 -17.52 13.31 19.01
C GLU A 12 -16.01 13.12 18.82
N ASP A 13 -15.36 12.25 19.62
CA ASP A 13 -13.91 12.00 19.61
C ASP A 13 -13.52 10.69 18.87
N ALA A 14 -14.46 9.76 18.69
CA ALA A 14 -14.30 8.53 17.92
C ALA A 14 -14.33 8.80 16.40
N ILE A 15 -13.46 9.71 15.94
CA ILE A 15 -13.48 10.30 14.58
C ILE A 15 -12.76 9.41 13.55
N LEU A 16 -12.04 8.39 13.99
CA LEU A 16 -11.18 7.62 13.09
C LEU A 16 -11.79 6.27 12.73
N PRO A 17 -12.01 5.99 11.43
CA PRO A 17 -12.52 4.70 10.98
C PRO A 17 -11.55 3.58 11.36
N SER A 18 -12.04 2.35 11.44
CA SER A 18 -11.24 1.14 11.77
C SER A 18 -10.01 0.95 10.87
N TRP A 19 -10.01 1.59 9.70
CA TRP A 19 -8.96 1.56 8.69
C TRP A 19 -7.94 2.68 8.80
N SER A 20 -8.13 3.62 9.73
CA SER A 20 -7.13 4.62 10.02
C SER A 20 -5.95 3.97 10.75
N TRP A 21 -4.78 3.97 10.13
CA TRP A 21 -3.51 3.59 10.78
C TRP A 21 -3.22 4.41 12.04
N VAL A 22 -3.75 5.64 12.09
CA VAL A 22 -3.68 6.54 13.26
C VAL A 22 -4.40 5.94 14.48
N SER A 23 -5.34 5.02 14.26
CA SER A 23 -6.02 4.27 15.33
C SER A 23 -5.23 3.07 15.85
N TRP A 24 -3.99 2.84 15.40
CA TRP A 24 -3.14 1.73 15.83
C TRP A 24 -1.85 2.22 16.51
N ARG A 25 -1.29 1.40 17.40
CA ARG A 25 0.02 1.57 18.06
C ARG A 25 0.95 0.43 17.64
N GLY A 26 2.22 0.72 17.42
CA GLY A 26 3.26 -0.26 17.05
C GLY A 26 3.87 0.07 15.69
N ASN A 27 4.80 -0.78 15.25
CA ASN A 27 5.53 -0.52 14.01
C ASN A 27 4.60 -0.63 12.79
N VAL A 28 4.61 0.40 11.95
CA VAL A 28 3.98 0.35 10.62
C VAL A 28 5.07 -0.06 9.65
N HIS A 29 4.76 -0.98 8.75
CA HIS A 29 5.70 -1.47 7.75
C HIS A 29 6.00 -0.40 6.70
N SER A 30 6.92 0.50 7.03
CA SER A 30 7.36 1.63 6.21
C SER A 30 8.00 1.18 4.90
N GLU A 31 8.55 -0.03 4.86
CA GLU A 31 9.29 -0.60 3.74
C GLU A 31 8.36 -0.79 2.54
N SER A 32 7.08 -1.07 2.77
CA SER A 32 6.08 -1.13 1.70
C SER A 32 5.73 0.24 1.09
N TRP A 33 6.12 1.35 1.74
CA TRP A 33 5.84 2.70 1.24
C TRP A 33 6.79 3.13 0.13
N GLN A 34 7.86 2.37 -0.12
CA GLN A 34 8.81 2.66 -1.20
C GLN A 34 8.12 2.78 -2.56
N SER A 35 7.07 1.99 -2.82
CA SER A 35 6.27 2.10 -4.04
C SER A 35 5.52 3.43 -4.22
N GLY A 36 5.33 4.18 -3.13
CA GLY A 36 4.74 5.52 -3.13
C GLY A 36 5.77 6.64 -3.30
N HIS A 37 7.06 6.32 -3.40
CA HIS A 37 8.15 7.27 -3.60
C HIS A 37 8.54 7.45 -5.07
N ASP A 38 7.68 7.02 -6.00
CA ASP A 38 7.94 7.15 -7.44
C ASP A 38 8.01 8.60 -7.94
N TYR A 39 7.67 9.58 -7.10
CA TYR A 39 7.89 11.00 -7.36
C TYR A 39 9.36 11.40 -7.14
N ILE A 40 10.14 10.67 -6.35
CA ILE A 40 11.56 10.95 -6.11
C ILE A 40 12.39 10.26 -7.18
N LYS A 41 13.23 11.05 -7.86
CA LYS A 41 14.18 10.54 -8.85
C LYS A 41 15.57 10.41 -8.26
N ARG A 42 16.02 11.45 -7.54
CA ARG A 42 17.32 11.51 -6.87
C ARG A 42 17.18 12.21 -5.53
N GLN A 43 17.81 11.67 -4.49
CA GLN A 43 17.91 12.31 -3.18
C GLN A 43 19.27 12.98 -2.99
N ALA A 44 19.31 14.03 -2.18
CA ALA A 44 20.57 14.61 -1.75
C ALA A 44 21.24 13.63 -0.78
N THR A 45 22.33 12.97 -1.18
CA THR A 45 23.16 12.19 -0.26
C THR A 45 24.01 13.13 0.57
N GLN A 46 24.08 12.88 1.89
CA GLN A 46 24.75 13.80 2.79
C GLN A 46 26.28 13.67 2.79
N ASP A 47 26.87 12.54 2.38
CA ASP A 47 28.34 12.35 2.44
C ASP A 47 28.89 11.16 1.60
N SER A 48 28.19 10.67 0.58
CA SER A 48 28.70 9.60 -0.30
C SER A 48 28.67 10.01 -1.77
N GLU A 49 29.82 9.84 -2.46
CA GLU A 49 29.95 9.98 -3.92
C GLU A 49 29.06 8.98 -4.70
N GLU A 50 28.42 8.04 -4.01
CA GLU A 50 27.42 7.15 -4.57
C GLU A 50 26.06 7.84 -4.66
N GLN A 51 25.72 8.29 -5.87
CA GLN A 51 24.39 8.77 -6.22
C GLN A 51 23.39 7.61 -6.13
N HIS A 52 22.52 7.61 -5.11
CA HIS A 52 21.40 6.67 -5.07
C HIS A 52 20.27 7.17 -5.97
N THR A 53 20.14 6.58 -7.16
CA THR A 53 18.86 6.61 -7.88
C THR A 53 17.85 5.80 -7.08
N VAL A 54 16.71 6.38 -6.76
CA VAL A 54 15.61 5.62 -6.15
C VAL A 54 15.22 4.53 -7.15
N ASP A 55 15.32 3.27 -6.73
CA ASP A 55 14.99 2.14 -7.58
C ASP A 55 13.51 2.21 -7.97
N ASN A 56 13.26 2.59 -9.23
CA ASN A 56 11.93 2.66 -9.83
C ASN A 56 11.41 1.28 -10.24
N ALA A 57 12.05 0.18 -9.82
CA ALA A 57 11.57 -1.15 -10.14
C ALA A 57 10.17 -1.43 -9.59
N TRP A 58 9.66 -0.67 -8.60
CA TRP A 58 8.37 -0.91 -7.97
C TRP A 58 7.40 0.28 -8.08
N HIS A 59 6.21 0.02 -8.64
CA HIS A 59 5.10 0.96 -8.71
C HIS A 59 3.79 0.39 -8.15
N THR A 60 3.00 1.25 -7.49
CA THR A 60 1.61 0.95 -7.14
C THR A 60 0.67 2.07 -7.61
N LEU A 61 -0.54 1.69 -8.02
CA LEU A 61 -1.60 2.58 -8.45
C LEU A 61 -2.87 2.24 -7.67
N SER A 62 -3.41 3.22 -6.94
CA SER A 62 -4.67 3.03 -6.24
C SER A 62 -5.79 2.73 -7.25
N THR A 63 -6.56 1.68 -6.99
CA THR A 63 -7.67 1.23 -7.84
C THR A 63 -9.03 1.46 -7.20
N LEU A 64 -9.02 1.92 -5.95
CA LEU A 64 -10.19 2.08 -5.12
C LEU A 64 -10.61 3.55 -5.09
N GLN A 65 -11.91 3.82 -5.06
CA GLN A 65 -12.44 5.17 -4.86
C GLN A 65 -12.94 5.33 -3.44
N TRP A 66 -12.36 6.28 -2.71
CA TRP A 66 -12.76 6.63 -1.36
C TRP A 66 -13.86 7.68 -1.35
N PHE A 67 -14.82 7.52 -0.45
CA PHE A 67 -15.81 8.53 -0.14
C PHE A 67 -15.95 8.66 1.37
N HIS A 68 -16.47 9.80 1.82
CA HIS A 68 -16.80 10.02 3.21
C HIS A 68 -18.21 10.55 3.40
N SER A 69 -18.79 10.33 4.57
CA SER A 69 -20.07 10.92 4.96
C SER A 69 -20.16 11.15 6.46
N ALA A 70 -21.10 11.99 6.88
CA ALA A 70 -21.38 12.25 8.28
C ALA A 70 -22.18 11.11 8.94
N SER A 71 -23.04 10.44 8.17
CA SER A 71 -23.86 9.29 8.57
C SER A 71 -23.91 8.23 7.47
N LEU A 72 -24.43 7.03 7.76
CA LEU A 72 -24.54 5.96 6.76
C LEU A 72 -25.50 6.28 5.61
N ASP A 73 -26.52 7.09 5.90
CA ASP A 73 -27.65 7.44 5.05
C ASP A 73 -27.53 8.83 4.37
N THR A 74 -26.45 9.57 4.66
CA THR A 74 -26.22 10.89 4.04
C THR A 74 -25.45 10.80 2.72
N ALA A 75 -25.46 11.91 1.98
CA ALA A 75 -24.68 12.07 0.77
C ALA A 75 -23.19 11.73 1.02
N ARG A 76 -22.62 10.98 0.08
CA ARG A 76 -21.23 10.57 0.08
C ARG A 76 -20.42 11.57 -0.72
N PHE A 77 -19.35 12.07 -0.13
CA PHE A 77 -18.44 13.02 -0.75
C PHE A 77 -17.17 12.29 -1.18
N PRO A 78 -16.74 12.40 -2.45
CA PRO A 78 -15.53 11.73 -2.92
C PRO A 78 -14.29 12.30 -2.20
N ILE A 79 -13.38 11.41 -1.81
CA ILE A 79 -12.05 11.79 -1.32
C ILE A 79 -11.11 11.78 -2.53
N THR A 80 -10.52 12.93 -2.82
CA THR A 80 -9.52 13.06 -3.87
C THR A 80 -8.13 12.89 -3.28
N VAL A 81 -7.32 11.98 -3.86
CA VAL A 81 -5.91 11.83 -3.50
C VAL A 81 -5.10 12.79 -4.36
N GLU A 82 -4.72 13.93 -3.79
CA GLU A 82 -4.03 15.00 -4.55
C GLU A 82 -2.78 14.50 -5.27
N ALA A 83 -1.99 13.62 -4.66
CA ALA A 83 -0.76 13.09 -5.28
C ALA A 83 -1.00 12.46 -6.66
N ALA A 84 -2.11 11.74 -6.85
CA ALA A 84 -2.46 11.14 -8.14
C ALA A 84 -2.81 12.20 -9.20
N GLU A 85 -3.53 13.25 -8.79
CA GLU A 85 -3.87 14.38 -9.66
C GLU A 85 -2.62 15.18 -10.06
N TRP A 86 -1.67 15.35 -9.14
CA TRP A 86 -0.40 16.01 -9.41
C TRP A 86 0.48 15.23 -10.38
N ARG A 87 0.60 13.91 -10.19
CA ARG A 87 1.27 13.03 -11.15
C ARG A 87 0.70 13.20 -12.55
N LYS A 88 -0.63 13.03 -12.70
CA LYS A 88 -1.31 13.18 -14.00
C LYS A 88 -1.13 14.57 -14.60
N ARG A 89 -1.19 15.62 -13.78
CA ARG A 89 -1.08 17.01 -14.24
C ARG A 89 0.30 17.33 -14.79
N PHE A 90 1.37 16.85 -14.16
CA PHE A 90 2.72 17.34 -14.44
C PHE A 90 3.64 16.31 -15.10
N ALA A 91 3.42 15.02 -14.90
CA ALA A 91 4.16 13.97 -15.60
C ALA A 91 3.64 13.86 -17.06
N ASP A 92 2.32 13.91 -17.25
CA ASP A 92 1.71 13.67 -18.57
C ASP A 92 1.55 14.95 -19.42
N SER A 93 1.79 16.14 -18.83
CA SER A 93 1.61 17.42 -19.51
C SER A 93 2.86 18.33 -19.40
N PRO A 94 3.77 18.28 -20.39
CA PRO A 94 4.99 19.08 -20.38
C PRO A 94 4.73 20.57 -20.62
N THR A 95 3.52 21.02 -20.91
CA THR A 95 3.21 22.45 -21.10
C THR A 95 2.53 23.08 -19.89
N HIS A 96 2.15 22.29 -18.88
CA HIS A 96 1.46 22.83 -17.72
C HIS A 96 2.36 23.80 -16.92
N PRO A 97 1.89 25.00 -16.57
CA PRO A 97 2.62 25.91 -15.69
C PRO A 97 2.94 25.24 -14.37
N LEU A 98 4.19 25.37 -13.91
CA LEU A 98 4.64 24.76 -12.66
C LEU A 98 4.19 25.60 -11.46
N PRO A 99 3.93 24.96 -10.31
CA PRO A 99 3.68 25.68 -9.07
C PRO A 99 4.91 26.50 -8.64
N SER A 100 4.68 27.49 -7.78
CA SER A 100 5.76 28.30 -7.22
C SER A 100 6.85 27.43 -6.58
N GLY A 101 8.10 27.82 -6.79
CA GLY A 101 9.27 27.12 -6.25
C GLY A 101 9.73 25.90 -7.05
N TRP A 102 8.92 25.38 -7.98
CA TRP A 102 9.28 24.28 -8.87
C TRP A 102 9.95 24.76 -10.15
N GLN A 103 10.98 24.02 -10.57
CA GLN A 103 11.64 24.21 -11.85
C GLN A 103 11.68 22.87 -12.60
N ARG A 104 11.57 22.93 -13.93
CA ARG A 104 11.73 21.78 -14.80
C ARG A 104 13.04 21.91 -15.55
N SER A 105 13.81 20.84 -15.56
CA SER A 105 15.07 20.70 -16.28
C SER A 105 14.96 19.54 -17.25
N THR A 106 15.42 19.75 -18.47
CA THR A 106 15.55 18.69 -19.49
C THR A 106 17.02 18.32 -19.61
N GLY A 107 17.33 17.02 -19.54
CA GLY A 107 18.69 16.52 -19.72
C GLY A 107 19.27 16.89 -21.10
N PRO A 108 20.61 16.99 -21.22
CA PRO A 108 21.29 17.39 -22.46
C PRO A 108 21.09 16.43 -23.64
N GLU A 109 20.71 15.17 -23.41
CA GLU A 109 20.57 14.14 -24.45
C GLU A 109 19.12 13.75 -24.81
N GLY A 110 18.11 14.48 -24.32
CA GLY A 110 16.70 14.16 -24.58
C GLY A 110 15.93 13.81 -23.30
N PRO A 111 14.96 12.88 -23.35
CA PRO A 111 13.68 12.91 -22.61
C PRO A 111 13.76 12.73 -21.09
N ASP A 112 14.96 12.81 -20.51
CA ASP A 112 15.20 12.73 -19.08
C ASP A 112 14.83 14.06 -18.39
N THR A 113 13.53 14.35 -18.41
CA THR A 113 12.96 15.49 -17.70
C THR A 113 12.99 15.21 -16.21
N HIS A 114 13.44 16.17 -15.43
CA HIS A 114 13.35 16.12 -13.97
C HIS A 114 12.89 17.47 -13.43
N PHE A 115 12.44 17.44 -12.18
CA PHE A 115 11.92 18.60 -11.48
C PHE A 115 12.72 18.83 -10.20
N THR A 116 12.94 20.09 -9.86
CA THR A 116 13.61 20.50 -8.61
C THR A 116 12.74 21.52 -7.89
N HIS A 117 12.89 21.59 -6.57
CA HIS A 117 12.20 22.59 -5.76
C HIS A 117 13.20 23.45 -4.98
N SER A 118 13.02 24.77 -5.02
CA SER A 118 13.92 25.75 -4.38
C SER A 118 14.17 25.52 -2.88
N THR A 119 13.19 24.95 -2.15
CA THR A 119 13.33 24.65 -0.71
C THR A 119 13.92 23.27 -0.42
N LEU A 120 14.12 22.43 -1.44
CA LEU A 120 14.66 21.08 -1.32
C LEU A 120 15.90 20.96 -2.23
N PRO A 121 16.97 21.72 -1.96
CA PRO A 121 18.18 21.66 -2.78
C PRO A 121 18.75 20.24 -2.80
N GLY A 122 19.33 19.86 -3.95
CA GLY A 122 19.94 18.54 -4.16
C GLY A 122 18.95 17.39 -4.41
N HIS A 123 17.64 17.64 -4.37
CA HIS A 123 16.63 16.63 -4.72
C HIS A 123 16.13 16.81 -6.15
N GLU A 124 16.00 15.69 -6.85
CA GLU A 124 15.34 15.62 -8.15
C GLU A 124 14.09 14.76 -8.06
N PHE A 125 13.06 15.18 -8.77
CA PHE A 125 11.75 14.56 -8.77
C PHE A 125 11.35 14.17 -10.20
N ASN A 126 10.61 13.07 -10.33
CA ASN A 126 9.99 12.65 -11.58
C ASN A 126 8.82 13.57 -11.96
N TYR A 127 8.16 14.18 -10.96
CA TYR A 127 7.11 15.18 -11.15
C TYR A 127 6.98 16.04 -9.87
N PRO A 128 6.48 17.28 -9.98
CA PRO A 128 6.16 18.13 -8.83
C PRO A 128 5.22 17.44 -7.84
N ILE A 129 5.42 17.72 -6.55
CA ILE A 129 4.51 17.36 -5.45
C ILE A 129 4.06 18.60 -4.69
N PRO A 130 2.92 18.56 -3.97
CA PRO A 130 2.51 19.65 -3.08
C PRO A 130 3.57 19.87 -1.99
N ILE A 131 4.10 21.10 -1.87
CA ILE A 131 5.00 21.51 -0.80
C ILE A 131 4.40 22.74 -0.11
N GLY A 132 4.20 22.66 1.21
CA GLY A 132 3.71 23.79 2.01
C GLY A 132 2.26 24.22 1.77
N LEU A 133 1.45 23.35 1.12
CA LEU A 133 0.07 23.65 0.73
C LEU A 133 -1.01 23.04 1.66
N SER A 134 -0.70 22.71 2.91
CA SER A 134 -1.76 22.32 3.84
C SER A 134 -2.39 23.56 4.48
N ASP A 135 -3.59 23.92 4.02
CA ASP A 135 -4.50 24.80 4.75
C ASP A 135 -5.08 24.11 6.01
N GLY A 136 -4.63 22.88 6.30
CA GLY A 136 -4.73 22.21 7.59
C GLY A 136 -6.16 21.83 7.98
N ARG A 137 -7.13 21.94 7.06
CA ARG A 137 -8.51 21.57 7.35
C ARG A 137 -8.63 20.05 7.40
N ALA A 138 -8.58 19.52 8.62
CA ALA A 138 -8.88 18.13 8.89
C ALA A 138 -10.29 17.79 8.39
N VAL A 139 -10.38 16.84 7.45
CA VAL A 139 -11.66 16.28 7.02
C VAL A 139 -12.25 15.52 8.21
N ARG A 140 -13.32 16.07 8.80
CA ARG A 140 -14.07 15.42 9.88
C ARG A 140 -15.14 14.53 9.26
N SER A 141 -14.89 13.23 9.26
CA SER A 141 -15.77 12.24 8.65
C SER A 141 -15.94 11.04 9.56
N ARG A 142 -17.20 10.66 9.83
CA ARG A 142 -17.52 9.53 10.70
C ARG A 142 -17.48 8.20 9.94
N PHE A 143 -17.84 8.22 8.67
CA PHE A 143 -17.89 7.03 7.83
C PHE A 143 -16.98 7.19 6.61
N LEU A 144 -16.20 6.14 6.33
CA LEU A 144 -15.51 5.97 5.07
C LEU A 144 -16.23 4.88 4.27
N HIS A 145 -16.36 5.14 2.99
CA HIS A 145 -16.90 4.20 2.01
C HIS A 145 -15.83 3.97 0.94
N ALA A 146 -15.80 2.76 0.42
CA ALA A 146 -14.92 2.42 -0.70
C ALA A 146 -15.75 1.81 -1.82
N LYS A 147 -15.50 2.24 -3.06
CA LYS A 147 -15.89 1.50 -4.25
C LYS A 147 -14.66 0.77 -4.77
N THR A 148 -14.73 -0.56 -4.78
CA THR A 148 -13.60 -1.42 -5.13
C THR A 148 -14.07 -2.79 -5.63
N ARG A 149 -13.18 -3.53 -6.29
CA ARG A 149 -13.37 -4.93 -6.67
C ARG A 149 -13.19 -5.85 -5.47
N GLN A 150 -13.82 -7.02 -5.52
CA GLN A 150 -13.82 -7.98 -4.44
C GLN A 150 -13.53 -9.38 -4.97
N ALA A 151 -12.91 -10.21 -4.14
CA ALA A 151 -12.66 -11.62 -4.43
C ALA A 151 -12.88 -12.46 -3.16
N ARG A 152 -13.10 -13.76 -3.33
CA ARG A 152 -13.15 -14.74 -2.24
C ARG A 152 -12.09 -15.80 -2.47
N LEU A 153 -11.07 -15.84 -1.61
CA LEU A 153 -9.98 -16.80 -1.70
C LEU A 153 -9.85 -17.58 -0.40
N ARG A 154 -9.47 -18.85 -0.50
CA ARG A 154 -9.27 -19.70 0.69
C ARG A 154 -7.91 -19.43 1.30
N MET A 155 -7.82 -19.40 2.61
CA MET A 155 -6.54 -19.36 3.31
C MET A 155 -5.92 -20.78 3.33
N LEU A 156 -4.61 -20.86 3.18
CA LEU A 156 -3.87 -22.09 3.43
C LEU A 156 -3.81 -22.35 4.95
N PRO A 157 -3.78 -23.63 5.39
CA PRO A 157 -3.88 -23.97 6.81
C PRO A 157 -2.62 -23.63 7.63
N THR A 158 -1.54 -23.22 6.96
CA THR A 158 -0.25 -22.93 7.58
C THR A 158 0.02 -21.43 7.54
N ALA A 159 0.36 -20.88 8.71
CA ALA A 159 0.94 -19.56 8.84
C ALA A 159 2.48 -19.66 8.90
N TYR A 160 3.14 -18.63 8.42
CA TYR A 160 4.59 -18.47 8.39
C TYR A 160 4.97 -17.17 9.09
N ARG A 161 6.24 -17.00 9.43
CA ARG A 161 6.75 -15.74 9.98
C ARG A 161 7.30 -14.86 8.86
N ALA A 162 6.77 -13.65 8.73
CA ALA A 162 7.32 -12.63 7.83
C ALA A 162 8.79 -12.32 8.19
N PHE A 163 9.64 -12.11 7.18
CA PHE A 163 11.04 -11.72 7.37
C PHE A 163 11.17 -10.37 8.08
N ALA A 164 10.53 -9.32 7.55
CA ALA A 164 10.69 -7.94 8.03
C ALA A 164 9.94 -7.67 9.34
N SER A 165 8.66 -8.05 9.38
CA SER A 165 7.73 -7.56 10.41
C SER A 165 7.58 -8.51 11.60
N GLY A 166 8.05 -9.76 11.47
CA GLY A 166 7.80 -10.83 12.44
C GLY A 166 6.32 -11.20 12.64
N CYS A 167 5.42 -10.60 11.87
CA CYS A 167 3.99 -10.90 11.87
C CYS A 167 3.75 -12.26 11.20
N ALA A 168 2.60 -12.87 11.51
CA ALA A 168 2.16 -14.06 10.81
C ALA A 168 1.74 -13.73 9.38
N VAL A 169 2.14 -14.59 8.45
CA VAL A 169 1.78 -14.54 7.03
C VAL A 169 1.02 -15.82 6.72
N ALA A 170 -0.18 -15.70 6.17
CA ALA A 170 -0.95 -16.83 5.70
C ALA A 170 -1.04 -16.81 4.17
N GLY A 171 -0.78 -17.95 3.53
CA GLY A 171 -0.95 -18.08 2.08
C GLY A 171 -2.42 -18.05 1.68
N LEU A 172 -2.69 -17.54 0.48
CA LEU A 172 -4.00 -17.58 -0.16
C LEU A 172 -3.95 -18.58 -1.31
N ALA A 173 -4.99 -19.41 -1.44
CA ALA A 173 -5.15 -20.35 -2.53
C ALA A 173 -6.12 -19.81 -3.58
N GLY A 174 -5.74 -19.93 -4.85
CA GLY A 174 -6.59 -19.70 -6.00
C GLY A 174 -7.61 -20.83 -6.20
N PRO A 175 -8.51 -20.71 -7.19
CA PRO A 175 -9.51 -21.73 -7.51
C PRO A 175 -8.93 -23.11 -7.84
N ASP A 176 -7.72 -23.15 -8.38
CA ASP A 176 -6.95 -24.36 -8.72
C ASP A 176 -6.20 -24.96 -7.51
N GLY A 177 -6.31 -24.35 -6.34
CA GLY A 177 -5.60 -24.75 -5.12
C GLY A 177 -4.13 -24.30 -5.08
N ARG A 178 -3.62 -23.62 -6.11
CA ARG A 178 -2.25 -23.09 -6.11
C ARG A 178 -2.17 -21.82 -5.28
N LEU A 179 -0.95 -21.52 -4.81
CA LEU A 179 -0.67 -20.31 -4.05
C LEU A 179 -0.90 -19.09 -4.95
N ALA A 180 -1.84 -18.25 -4.56
CA ALA A 180 -2.28 -17.07 -5.28
C ALA A 180 -1.79 -15.77 -4.64
N GLY A 181 -1.29 -15.82 -3.41
CA GLY A 181 -0.90 -14.63 -2.67
C GLY A 181 -0.70 -14.91 -1.20
N CYS A 182 -0.63 -13.86 -0.40
CA CYS A 182 -0.54 -13.98 1.04
C CYS A 182 -1.26 -12.82 1.74
N LEU A 183 -1.58 -13.03 3.01
CA LEU A 183 -2.08 -12.03 3.94
C LEU A 183 -1.15 -11.96 5.15
N ARG A 184 -0.71 -10.76 5.48
CA ARG A 184 -0.08 -10.45 6.76
C ARG A 184 -1.17 -10.22 7.80
N LEU A 185 -1.22 -11.11 8.77
CA LEU A 185 -2.15 -11.09 9.89
C LEU A 185 -1.64 -10.13 10.96
N ASN A 186 -2.56 -9.51 11.70
CA ASN A 186 -2.22 -8.60 12.80
C ASN A 186 -1.87 -9.36 14.10
N ASP A 187 -1.13 -10.46 14.00
CA ASP A 187 -0.78 -11.33 15.12
C ASP A 187 0.55 -12.06 14.84
N TYR A 188 1.07 -12.76 15.85
CA TYR A 188 2.26 -13.60 15.76
C TYR A 188 1.93 -15.00 15.26
N GLU A 189 2.88 -15.63 14.57
CA GLU A 189 2.73 -16.99 14.00
C GLU A 189 2.21 -18.00 15.04
N GLN A 190 2.75 -17.94 16.25
CA GLN A 190 2.41 -18.85 17.35
C GLN A 190 0.93 -18.76 17.77
N ASN A 191 0.30 -17.60 17.63
CA ASN A 191 -1.09 -17.36 18.05
C ASN A 191 -2.09 -17.82 16.99
N VAL A 192 -1.69 -17.79 15.72
CA VAL A 192 -2.58 -18.12 14.59
C VAL A 192 -2.42 -19.55 14.10
N ARG A 193 -1.34 -20.24 14.48
CA ARG A 193 -1.05 -21.60 14.04
C ARG A 193 -2.19 -22.54 14.44
N GLY A 194 -2.82 -23.17 13.44
CA GLY A 194 -3.97 -24.06 13.64
C GLY A 194 -5.32 -23.35 13.81
N ASN A 195 -5.36 -22.02 13.82
CA ASN A 195 -6.56 -21.20 14.04
C ASN A 195 -6.93 -20.36 12.80
N LEU A 196 -6.41 -20.70 11.62
CA LEU A 196 -6.77 -20.01 10.39
C LEU A 196 -8.17 -20.44 9.94
N PRO A 197 -9.00 -19.51 9.43
CA PRO A 197 -10.35 -19.83 8.99
C PRO A 197 -10.32 -20.82 7.81
N ALA A 198 -11.18 -21.84 7.87
CA ALA A 198 -11.39 -22.76 6.77
C ALA A 198 -12.20 -22.13 5.62
N GLU A 199 -13.08 -21.18 5.98
CA GLU A 199 -13.95 -20.49 5.03
C GLU A 199 -13.18 -19.49 4.16
N PRO A 200 -13.59 -19.28 2.91
CA PRO A 200 -13.01 -18.25 2.04
C PRO A 200 -13.08 -16.86 2.66
N CYS A 201 -11.95 -16.17 2.64
CA CYS A 201 -11.82 -14.79 3.09
C CYS A 201 -12.42 -13.84 2.05
N LEU A 202 -13.24 -12.88 2.48
CA LEU A 202 -13.67 -11.78 1.61
C LEU A 202 -12.53 -10.75 1.49
N LEU A 203 -11.98 -10.64 0.29
CA LEU A 203 -10.91 -9.72 -0.04
C LEU A 203 -11.47 -8.52 -0.80
N VAL A 204 -10.97 -7.34 -0.50
CA VAL A 204 -11.22 -6.11 -1.26
C VAL A 204 -9.91 -5.59 -1.83
N GLU A 205 -9.94 -5.13 -3.07
CA GLU A 205 -8.78 -4.56 -3.75
C GLU A 205 -8.46 -3.17 -3.21
N LEU A 206 -7.17 -2.85 -3.08
CA LEU A 206 -6.70 -1.53 -2.66
C LEU A 206 -5.96 -0.80 -3.79
N SER A 207 -5.06 -1.51 -4.45
CA SER A 207 -4.22 -0.97 -5.52
C SER A 207 -3.68 -2.07 -6.41
N ALA A 208 -3.41 -1.74 -7.66
CA ALA A 208 -2.61 -2.57 -8.54
C ALA A 208 -1.13 -2.26 -8.36
N GLY A 209 -0.27 -3.27 -8.40
CA GLY A 209 1.19 -3.13 -8.29
C GLY A 209 1.91 -3.88 -9.40
N VAL A 210 3.07 -3.36 -9.78
CA VAL A 210 4.05 -4.04 -10.62
C VAL A 210 5.43 -3.81 -10.03
N VAL A 211 6.23 -4.87 -9.98
CA VAL A 211 7.63 -4.80 -9.58
C VAL A 211 8.49 -5.62 -10.52
N GLU A 212 9.65 -5.09 -10.91
CA GLU A 212 10.71 -5.88 -11.55
C GLU A 212 11.58 -6.50 -10.46
N LEU A 213 11.37 -7.79 -10.21
CA LEU A 213 12.21 -8.55 -9.30
C LEU A 213 13.53 -8.79 -10.03
N GLY A 214 14.57 -8.04 -9.65
CA GLY A 214 15.88 -8.09 -10.26
C GLY A 214 16.44 -9.53 -10.40
N HIS A 215 17.48 -9.68 -11.23
CA HIS A 215 18.13 -10.98 -11.37
C HIS A 215 18.70 -11.42 -10.01
N PRO A 216 18.51 -12.67 -9.57
CA PRO A 216 19.04 -13.12 -8.29
C PRO A 216 20.56 -13.08 -8.36
N ALA A 217 21.17 -12.01 -7.86
CA ALA A 217 22.61 -11.93 -7.67
C ALA A 217 23.07 -12.85 -6.52
N ALA A 218 22.12 -13.32 -5.70
CA ALA A 218 22.35 -14.43 -4.78
C ALA A 218 22.21 -15.75 -5.56
N ALA A 219 23.30 -16.18 -6.20
CA ALA A 219 23.44 -17.51 -6.77
C ALA A 219 23.18 -18.66 -5.77
N ASP A 220 23.05 -18.35 -4.47
CA ASP A 220 22.82 -19.31 -3.39
C ASP A 220 21.41 -19.26 -2.78
N GLY A 221 20.45 -18.54 -3.38
CA GLY A 221 19.06 -18.57 -2.91
C GLY A 221 18.83 -17.90 -1.55
N ASP A 222 19.76 -17.06 -1.10
CA ASP A 222 19.64 -16.31 0.14
C ASP A 222 18.70 -15.10 -0.02
N LEU A 223 17.41 -15.39 0.09
CA LEU A 223 16.36 -14.38 0.06
C LEU A 223 16.45 -13.38 1.21
N LEU A 224 17.13 -13.68 2.32
CA LEU A 224 17.24 -12.76 3.45
C LEU A 224 18.08 -11.53 3.11
N ASN A 225 19.02 -11.67 2.18
CA ASN A 225 19.89 -10.59 1.73
C ASN A 225 19.37 -9.85 0.50
N HIS A 226 18.20 -10.20 -0.02
CA HIS A 226 17.60 -9.50 -1.16
C HIS A 226 17.10 -8.11 -0.71
N PRO A 227 17.32 -7.02 -1.47
CA PRO A 227 16.87 -5.67 -1.09
C PRO A 227 15.34 -5.54 -0.89
N LEU A 228 14.59 -6.48 -1.47
CA LEU A 228 13.13 -6.57 -1.36
C LEU A 228 12.65 -7.66 -0.37
N ALA A 229 13.56 -8.33 0.35
CA ALA A 229 13.21 -9.36 1.33
C ALA A 229 12.27 -8.84 2.41
N ASP A 230 12.54 -7.60 2.85
CA ASP A 230 11.75 -6.91 3.86
C ASP A 230 10.44 -6.36 3.30
N VAL A 231 10.18 -6.51 2.01
CA VAL A 231 9.00 -5.97 1.34
C VAL A 231 7.99 -7.07 1.03
N PHE A 232 8.46 -8.23 0.57
CA PHE A 232 7.65 -9.31 0.04
C PHE A 232 7.42 -10.44 1.05
N ASP A 233 6.39 -10.26 1.91
CA ASP A 233 5.95 -11.24 2.92
C ASP A 233 5.70 -12.65 2.32
N GLU A 234 5.26 -12.74 1.07
CA GLU A 234 5.03 -13.99 0.34
C GLU A 234 6.31 -14.83 0.16
N TRP A 235 7.49 -14.22 0.19
CA TRP A 235 8.76 -14.93 0.09
C TRP A 235 9.08 -15.76 1.33
N SER A 236 8.41 -15.50 2.45
CA SER A 236 8.46 -16.34 3.65
C SER A 236 7.68 -17.65 3.48
N ILE A 237 6.89 -17.80 2.41
CA ILE A 237 6.13 -19.02 2.10
C ILE A 237 7.00 -19.94 1.21
N PRO A 238 7.36 -21.15 1.65
CA PRO A 238 8.28 -22.02 0.91
C PRO A 238 7.83 -22.38 -0.52
N SER A 239 6.52 -22.46 -0.75
CA SER A 239 5.93 -22.77 -2.06
C SER A 239 5.73 -21.56 -2.96
N TRP A 240 6.22 -20.36 -2.58
CA TRP A 240 6.19 -19.19 -3.45
C TRP A 240 7.27 -19.28 -4.54
N GLU A 241 6.84 -19.28 -5.80
CA GLU A 241 7.73 -19.50 -6.95
C GLU A 241 8.25 -18.18 -7.57
N GLN A 242 7.46 -17.11 -7.51
CA GLN A 242 7.76 -15.85 -8.20
C GLN A 242 8.80 -15.00 -7.43
N LYS A 243 10.09 -15.19 -7.76
CA LYS A 243 11.23 -14.50 -7.13
C LYS A 243 12.07 -13.66 -8.09
N THR A 244 11.78 -13.74 -9.39
CA THR A 244 12.56 -13.10 -10.46
C THR A 244 11.64 -12.57 -11.56
N GLY A 245 12.09 -11.60 -12.34
CA GLY A 245 11.32 -11.02 -13.44
C GLY A 245 10.15 -10.16 -12.98
N THR A 246 9.20 -9.90 -13.88
CA THR A 246 8.07 -9.00 -13.59
C THR A 246 7.03 -9.69 -12.72
N TYR A 247 6.79 -9.14 -11.52
CA TYR A 247 5.71 -9.56 -10.65
C TYR A 247 4.58 -8.52 -10.63
N ARG A 248 3.36 -8.95 -10.98
CA ARG A 248 2.15 -8.12 -11.02
C ARG A 248 1.17 -8.61 -9.97
N PHE A 249 0.65 -7.69 -9.18
CA PHE A 249 -0.19 -8.05 -8.04
C PHE A 249 -1.25 -7.01 -7.76
N TYR A 250 -2.22 -7.38 -6.93
CA TYR A 250 -3.12 -6.48 -6.23
C TYR A 250 -2.77 -6.46 -4.75
N ASN A 251 -2.60 -5.28 -4.17
CA ASN A 251 -2.69 -5.16 -2.72
C ASN A 251 -4.16 -5.36 -2.33
N ALA A 252 -4.40 -6.31 -1.43
CA ALA A 252 -5.73 -6.69 -1.02
C ALA A 252 -5.87 -6.61 0.50
N MET A 253 -7.10 -6.39 0.96
CA MET A 253 -7.45 -6.38 2.37
C MET A 253 -8.50 -7.44 2.64
N TRP A 254 -8.25 -8.27 3.65
CA TRP A 254 -9.27 -9.16 4.18
C TRP A 254 -10.18 -8.37 5.10
N VAL A 255 -11.49 -8.43 4.79
CA VAL A 255 -12.54 -7.79 5.57
C VAL A 255 -13.53 -8.80 6.13
N ASP A 256 -14.01 -8.49 7.32
CA ASP A 256 -15.17 -9.14 7.95
C ASP A 256 -16.35 -8.19 7.92
N LEU A 257 -17.49 -8.65 7.39
CA LEU A 257 -18.72 -7.86 7.32
C LEU A 257 -19.56 -8.16 8.55
N LYS A 258 -19.57 -7.23 9.50
CA LYS A 258 -20.39 -7.39 10.71
C LYS A 258 -21.81 -6.91 10.46
N GLU A 259 -22.78 -7.79 10.70
CA GLU A 259 -24.20 -7.43 10.79
C GLU A 259 -24.43 -6.49 11.98
N GLY A 260 -25.26 -5.46 11.80
CA GLY A 260 -25.60 -4.51 12.88
C GLY A 260 -25.39 -3.03 12.57
N GLY A 261 -25.11 -2.64 11.31
CA GLY A 261 -25.31 -1.26 10.88
C GLY A 261 -26.81 -0.93 10.88
N LEU A 262 -27.19 0.27 11.34
CA LEU A 262 -28.57 0.76 11.50
C LEU A 262 -29.46 0.73 10.22
N ALA A 263 -28.95 0.24 9.09
CA ALA A 263 -29.64 0.23 7.80
C ALA A 263 -29.39 -1.03 6.93
N GLY A 264 -28.99 -2.17 7.50
CA GLY A 264 -28.74 -3.40 6.72
C GLY A 264 -27.43 -3.41 5.93
N ASP A 265 -26.72 -2.29 5.85
CA ASP A 265 -25.33 -2.22 5.38
C ASP A 265 -24.39 -2.58 6.53
N GLY A 266 -23.74 -3.74 6.43
CA GLY A 266 -22.77 -4.21 7.43
C GLY A 266 -21.53 -3.33 7.52
N VAL A 267 -20.93 -3.22 8.70
CA VAL A 267 -19.66 -2.50 8.89
C VAL A 267 -18.50 -3.44 8.57
N ALA A 268 -17.71 -3.08 7.56
CA ALA A 268 -16.52 -3.84 7.19
C ALA A 268 -15.37 -3.57 8.17
N CYS A 269 -14.89 -4.63 8.82
CA CYS A 269 -13.74 -4.61 9.71
C CYS A 269 -12.52 -5.17 8.99
N ARG A 270 -11.39 -4.44 9.01
CA ARG A 270 -10.11 -4.96 8.49
C ARG A 270 -9.60 -6.06 9.42
N LEU A 271 -9.25 -7.21 8.83
CA LEU A 271 -8.61 -8.33 9.53
C LEU A 271 -7.14 -8.48 9.17
N ALA A 272 -6.80 -8.37 7.89
CA ALA A 272 -5.44 -8.51 7.38
C ALA A 272 -5.24 -7.73 6.07
N VAL A 273 -3.99 -7.54 5.67
CA VAL A 273 -3.62 -6.96 4.37
C VAL A 273 -2.52 -7.80 3.74
N GLY A 274 -2.44 -7.81 2.42
CA GLY A 274 -1.36 -8.49 1.73
C GLY A 274 -1.47 -8.33 0.22
N ARG A 275 -0.95 -9.30 -0.52
CA ARG A 275 -0.89 -9.26 -1.98
C ARG A 275 -1.51 -10.52 -2.57
N VAL A 276 -2.15 -10.33 -3.72
CA VAL A 276 -2.68 -11.40 -4.55
C VAL A 276 -2.09 -11.23 -5.95
N ASP A 277 -1.62 -12.32 -6.53
CA ASP A 277 -1.18 -12.37 -7.92
C ASP A 277 -2.28 -11.86 -8.85
N LYS A 278 -1.91 -10.97 -9.77
CA LYS A 278 -2.86 -10.33 -10.67
C LYS A 278 -3.59 -11.35 -11.54
N ALA A 279 -2.91 -12.39 -12.01
CA ALA A 279 -3.49 -13.40 -12.89
C ALA A 279 -4.50 -14.31 -12.19
N VAL A 280 -4.47 -14.39 -10.85
CA VAL A 280 -5.48 -15.16 -10.09
C VAL A 280 -6.68 -14.30 -9.69
N TRP A 281 -6.49 -12.98 -9.59
CA TRP A 281 -7.56 -12.05 -9.24
C TRP A 281 -8.51 -11.73 -10.41
N GLU A 282 -8.00 -11.78 -11.64
CA GLU A 282 -8.73 -11.48 -12.90
C GLU A 282 -9.35 -12.73 -13.52
#